data_AF-A0A7Y8ID63-F1
#
_entry.id   AF-A0A7Y8ID63-F1
#
_cell.length_a   1.000
_cell.length_b   1.000
_cell.length_c   1.000
_cell.angle_alpha   90.00
_cell.angle_beta   90.00
_cell.angle_gamma   90.00
#
_symmetry.space_group_name_H-M   'P 1'
#
loop_
_entity.id
_entity.type
_entity.pdbx_description
1 polymer ?
#
loop_
_entity_poly.entity_id
_entity_poly.type
_entity_poly.pdbx_seq_one_letter_code
_entity_poly.pdbx_strand_id
1 'polypeptide(L)'
;GPVVTQPIFEKTPYVHTDLEPICQFSYLPLFLVSGSHTPYKTAQELIEFAKKNPDKVVYHHPGDRTVPYFSLKTFSTVHGIKIVKAVPYPGMGKAVMDMIGGHVDVGPASIGEIVPYMEGDRIRLLVFFAKKRWDEFPNVPSSEELGVKALPKIWNGIFAPKETPKEILGLLERSIREAVFSKGFQEAMKKLRQPIEFLSREEFKKVIEEDVKYFQRMKAEAK
;
A
#
# COMPACT_ATOMS: atom_id res chain seq x y z
N GLY A 1 4.01 7.68 -1.49
CA GLY A 1 2.57 7.93 -1.75
C GLY A 1 2.30 8.29 -3.21
N PRO A 2 1.03 8.36 -3.68
CA PRO A 2 0.68 8.60 -5.09
C PRO A 2 1.20 9.93 -5.64
N VAL A 3 1.25 10.97 -4.80
CA VAL A 3 1.84 12.29 -5.13
C VAL A 3 3.31 12.19 -5.59
N VAL A 4 4.03 11.16 -5.13
CA VAL A 4 5.42 10.89 -5.56
C VAL A 4 5.44 9.93 -6.74
N THR A 5 4.74 8.79 -6.66
CA THR A 5 4.87 7.74 -7.66
C THR A 5 4.26 8.11 -9.00
N GLN A 6 3.08 8.74 -9.04
CA GLN A 6 2.39 9.03 -10.30
C GLN A 6 3.20 9.99 -11.20
N PRO A 7 3.65 11.18 -10.75
CA PRO A 7 4.41 12.09 -11.63
C PRO A 7 5.74 11.52 -12.12
N ILE A 8 6.27 10.49 -11.45
CA ILE A 8 7.48 9.78 -11.90
C ILE A 8 7.15 8.82 -13.05
N PHE A 9 6.04 8.07 -12.98
CA PHE A 9 5.72 7.02 -13.95
C PHE A 9 4.75 7.43 -15.08
N GLU A 10 4.11 8.59 -14.97
CA GLU A 10 3.17 9.13 -15.96
C GLU A 10 3.22 10.66 -16.04
N LYS A 11 2.58 11.21 -17.08
CA LYS A 11 2.42 12.66 -17.24
C LYS A 11 1.19 13.11 -16.46
N THR A 12 1.41 13.82 -15.37
CA THR A 12 0.38 14.40 -14.51
C THR A 12 0.30 15.93 -14.68
N PRO A 13 -0.81 16.58 -14.32
CA PRO A 13 -0.92 18.04 -14.30
C PRO A 13 -0.20 18.70 -13.11
N TYR A 14 0.44 17.91 -12.25
CA TYR A 14 1.20 18.36 -11.08
C TYR A 14 2.46 17.51 -10.91
N VAL A 15 3.45 18.05 -10.21
CA VAL A 15 4.59 17.31 -9.66
C VAL A 15 4.67 17.51 -8.15
N HIS A 16 5.42 16.66 -7.45
CA HIS A 16 5.56 16.76 -5.99
C HIS A 16 6.09 18.13 -5.53
N THR A 17 6.83 18.87 -6.37
CA THR A 17 7.36 20.21 -6.07
C THR A 17 6.35 21.35 -6.23
N ASP A 18 5.14 21.07 -6.70
CA ASP A 18 4.03 22.03 -6.79
C ASP A 18 3.23 22.12 -5.49
N LEU A 19 3.58 21.27 -4.52
CA LEU A 19 2.90 21.12 -3.25
C LEU A 19 3.90 21.29 -2.09
N GLU A 20 3.47 21.95 -1.02
CA GLU A 20 4.16 21.96 0.26
C GLU A 20 3.59 20.85 1.15
N PRO A 21 4.40 19.88 1.60
CA PRO A 21 3.95 18.92 2.60
C PRO A 21 3.69 19.64 3.93
N ILE A 22 2.58 19.30 4.58
CA ILE A 22 2.25 19.81 5.92
C ILE A 22 2.61 18.77 6.98
N CYS A 23 2.16 17.53 6.80
CA CYS A 23 2.50 16.43 7.70
C CYS A 23 2.16 15.07 7.08
N GLN A 24 2.80 14.02 7.56
CA GLN A 24 2.26 12.67 7.50
C GLN A 24 1.41 12.45 8.75
N PHE A 25 0.31 11.72 8.66
CA PHE A 25 -0.47 11.34 9.85
C PHE A 25 -0.63 9.83 10.04
N SER A 26 -0.46 9.04 8.97
CA SER A 26 -0.53 7.58 9.05
C SER A 26 0.22 6.93 7.90
N TYR A 27 0.39 5.61 8.01
CA TYR A 27 0.72 4.77 6.87
C TYR A 27 -0.33 3.67 6.69
N LEU A 28 -0.33 3.05 5.50
CA LEU A 28 -1.22 2.00 5.08
C LEU A 28 -0.44 0.67 5.05
N PRO A 29 -0.57 -0.20 6.07
CA PRO A 29 -0.03 -1.55 6.05
C PRO A 29 -0.57 -2.30 4.82
N LEU A 30 0.32 -2.66 3.91
CA LEU A 30 -0.03 -3.32 2.65
C LEU A 30 0.18 -4.82 2.76
N PHE A 31 -0.86 -5.60 2.46
CA PHE A 31 -0.81 -7.05 2.43
C PHE A 31 -1.02 -7.58 1.02
N LEU A 32 -0.42 -8.72 0.71
CA LEU A 32 -0.94 -9.61 -0.33
C LEU A 32 -2.02 -10.47 0.33
N VAL A 33 -3.22 -10.44 -0.23
CA VAL A 33 -4.37 -11.16 0.30
C VAL A 33 -5.00 -12.05 -0.74
N SER A 34 -5.76 -13.05 -0.29
CA SER A 34 -6.52 -13.94 -1.16
C SER A 34 -7.90 -14.27 -0.62
N GLY A 35 -8.85 -14.55 -1.51
CA GLY A 35 -10.15 -15.07 -1.11
C GLY A 35 -10.05 -16.49 -0.53
N SER A 36 -10.95 -16.84 0.38
CA SER A 36 -10.90 -18.15 1.04
C SER A 36 -11.36 -19.31 0.17
N HIS A 37 -11.98 -19.03 -0.98
CA HIS A 37 -12.30 -20.01 -2.02
C HIS A 37 -11.05 -20.57 -2.72
N THR A 38 -9.91 -19.90 -2.60
CA THR A 38 -8.67 -20.32 -3.23
C THR A 38 -8.07 -21.55 -2.51
N PRO A 39 -7.35 -22.43 -3.23
CA PRO A 39 -6.81 -23.67 -2.66
C PRO A 39 -5.56 -23.45 -1.79
N TYR A 40 -5.02 -22.24 -1.75
CA TYR A 40 -3.86 -21.87 -0.95
C TYR A 40 -4.26 -20.99 0.24
N LYS A 41 -3.52 -21.15 1.33
CA LYS A 41 -3.73 -20.48 2.61
C LYS A 41 -2.50 -19.67 3.04
N THR A 42 -1.35 -19.94 2.43
CA THR A 42 -0.08 -19.31 2.76
C THR A 42 0.57 -18.73 1.50
N ALA A 43 1.52 -17.81 1.70
CA ALA A 43 2.34 -17.28 0.61
C ALA A 43 3.08 -18.38 -0.15
N GLN A 44 3.59 -19.39 0.58
CA GLN A 44 4.32 -20.51 -0.01
C GLN A 44 3.43 -21.36 -0.93
N GLU A 45 2.22 -21.69 -0.45
CA GLU A 45 1.23 -22.42 -1.25
C GLU A 45 0.79 -21.61 -2.48
N LEU A 46 0.62 -20.28 -2.35
CA LEU A 46 0.36 -19.42 -3.50
C LEU A 46 1.51 -19.48 -4.50
N ILE A 47 2.77 -19.37 -4.06
CA ILE A 47 3.94 -19.43 -4.94
C ILE A 47 3.96 -20.75 -5.71
N GLU A 48 3.79 -21.88 -5.03
CA GLU A 48 3.77 -23.20 -5.65
C GLU A 48 2.60 -23.36 -6.64
N PHE A 49 1.40 -22.95 -6.22
CA PHE A 49 0.20 -23.05 -7.03
C PHE A 49 0.30 -22.19 -8.30
N ALA A 50 0.70 -20.93 -8.16
CA ALA A 50 0.77 -19.98 -9.26
C ALA A 50 1.87 -20.33 -10.28
N LYS A 51 2.98 -20.92 -9.84
CA LYS A 51 4.02 -21.44 -10.75
C LYS A 51 3.54 -22.64 -11.56
N LYS A 52 2.80 -23.56 -10.94
CA LYS A 52 2.24 -24.74 -11.61
C LYS A 52 1.04 -24.38 -12.51
N ASN A 53 0.32 -23.31 -12.17
CA ASN A 53 -0.96 -22.97 -12.79
C ASN A 53 -1.05 -21.46 -13.16
N PRO A 54 -0.16 -20.94 -14.02
CA PRO A 54 -0.05 -19.50 -14.27
C PRO A 54 -1.33 -18.84 -14.81
N ASP A 55 -2.18 -19.60 -15.52
CA ASP A 55 -3.44 -19.09 -16.10
C ASP A 55 -4.65 -19.23 -15.16
N LYS A 56 -4.46 -19.85 -13.98
CA LYS A 56 -5.54 -20.16 -13.02
C LYS A 56 -5.67 -19.15 -11.89
N VAL A 57 -4.70 -18.26 -11.69
CA VAL A 57 -4.78 -17.21 -10.68
C VAL A 57 -5.22 -15.90 -11.34
N VAL A 58 -6.31 -15.33 -10.86
CA VAL A 58 -6.80 -14.02 -11.28
C VAL A 58 -6.37 -12.98 -10.24
N TYR A 59 -5.48 -12.08 -10.63
CA TYR A 59 -4.98 -11.03 -9.76
C TYR A 59 -5.85 -9.77 -9.86
N HIS A 60 -5.96 -9.00 -8.78
CA HIS A 60 -6.47 -7.62 -8.83
C HIS A 60 -5.37 -6.62 -8.48
N HIS A 61 -5.53 -5.36 -8.88
CA HIS A 61 -4.65 -4.27 -8.47
C HIS A 61 -5.31 -2.88 -8.62
N PRO A 62 -4.86 -1.85 -7.87
CA PRO A 62 -5.47 -0.52 -7.93
C PRO A 62 -4.97 0.37 -9.08
N GLY A 63 -4.26 -0.20 -10.07
CA GLY A 63 -3.58 0.54 -11.13
C GLY A 63 -2.10 0.13 -11.27
N ASP A 64 -1.58 0.18 -12.49
CA ASP A 64 -0.28 -0.36 -12.91
C ASP A 64 0.94 0.47 -12.48
N ARG A 65 0.73 1.71 -12.04
CA ARG A 65 1.80 2.67 -11.62
C ARG A 65 1.80 2.95 -10.12
N THR A 66 1.22 2.04 -9.35
CA THR A 66 0.99 2.20 -7.91
C THR A 66 1.95 1.32 -7.11
N VAL A 67 2.30 1.75 -5.89
CA VAL A 67 3.12 0.94 -4.96
C VAL A 67 2.51 -0.47 -4.75
N PRO A 68 1.19 -0.64 -4.53
CA PRO A 68 0.58 -1.97 -4.45
C PRO A 68 0.88 -2.88 -5.64
N TYR A 69 0.76 -2.36 -6.87
CA TYR A 69 1.04 -3.16 -8.06
C TYR A 69 2.53 -3.46 -8.22
N PHE A 70 3.41 -2.49 -7.93
CA PHE A 70 4.85 -2.74 -7.90
C PHE A 70 5.22 -3.81 -6.88
N SER A 71 4.63 -3.81 -5.69
CA SER A 71 4.84 -4.86 -4.68
C SER A 71 4.42 -6.24 -5.19
N LEU A 72 3.24 -6.35 -5.82
CA LEU A 72 2.77 -7.59 -6.45
C LEU A 72 3.72 -8.07 -7.57
N LYS A 73 4.17 -7.14 -8.43
CA LYS A 73 5.08 -7.43 -9.53
C LYS A 73 6.43 -7.90 -9.02
N THR A 74 7.03 -7.21 -8.05
CA THR A 74 8.32 -7.59 -7.45
C THR A 74 8.22 -8.96 -6.79
N PHE A 75 7.16 -9.22 -6.01
CA PHE A 75 6.91 -10.54 -5.42
C PHE A 75 6.84 -11.63 -6.49
N SER A 76 6.08 -11.38 -7.56
CA SER A 76 5.90 -12.35 -8.64
C SER A 76 7.21 -12.61 -9.39
N THR A 77 7.99 -11.57 -9.69
CA THR A 77 9.29 -11.69 -10.35
C THR A 77 10.28 -12.49 -9.53
N VAL A 78 10.44 -12.17 -8.24
CA VAL A 78 11.39 -12.87 -7.34
C VAL A 78 11.08 -14.36 -7.23
N HIS A 79 9.79 -14.73 -7.24
CA HIS A 79 9.37 -16.12 -7.11
C HIS A 79 9.14 -16.85 -8.44
N GLY A 80 9.33 -16.18 -9.58
CA GLY A 80 9.09 -16.75 -10.90
C GLY A 80 7.61 -17.06 -11.19
N ILE A 81 6.70 -16.26 -10.61
CA ILE A 81 5.26 -16.33 -10.87
C ILE A 81 4.94 -15.49 -12.11
N LYS A 82 4.23 -16.10 -13.07
CA LYS A 82 3.71 -15.39 -14.24
C LYS A 82 2.31 -14.85 -13.94
N ILE A 83 2.18 -13.53 -13.85
CA ILE A 83 0.86 -12.87 -13.76
C ILE A 83 0.23 -12.86 -15.16
N VAL A 84 -0.69 -13.78 -15.44
CA VAL A 84 -1.38 -13.84 -16.75
C VAL A 84 -2.67 -13.02 -16.75
N LYS A 85 -3.42 -13.02 -15.65
CA LYS A 85 -4.68 -12.29 -15.51
C LYS A 85 -4.55 -11.30 -14.37
N ALA A 86 -4.58 -10.01 -14.68
CA ALA A 86 -4.61 -8.93 -13.70
C ALA A 86 -5.72 -7.94 -14.06
N VAL A 87 -6.68 -7.77 -13.16
CA VAL A 87 -7.84 -6.90 -13.35
C VAL A 87 -7.62 -5.60 -12.57
N PRO A 88 -7.66 -4.42 -13.23
CA PRO A 88 -7.56 -3.15 -12.53
C PRO A 88 -8.87 -2.82 -11.81
N TYR A 89 -8.76 -2.32 -10.59
CA TYR A 89 -9.89 -1.82 -9.80
C TYR A 89 -9.65 -0.37 -9.38
N PRO A 90 -10.60 0.55 -9.60
CA PRO A 90 -10.44 1.95 -9.19
C PRO A 90 -10.52 2.15 -7.67
N GLY A 91 -10.91 1.12 -6.92
CA GLY A 91 -10.98 1.14 -5.46
C GLY A 91 -11.11 -0.26 -4.88
N MET A 92 -10.66 -0.44 -3.64
CA MET A 92 -10.53 -1.75 -3.02
C MET A 92 -11.88 -2.37 -2.60
N GLY A 93 -12.89 -1.55 -2.31
CA GLY A 93 -14.21 -2.06 -1.90
C GLY A 93 -14.81 -3.03 -2.93
N LYS A 94 -14.76 -2.70 -4.23
CA LYS A 94 -15.22 -3.61 -5.29
C LYS A 94 -14.30 -4.82 -5.44
N ALA A 95 -12.97 -4.62 -5.37
CA ALA A 95 -12.00 -5.70 -5.51
C ALA A 95 -12.18 -6.78 -4.43
N VAL A 96 -12.41 -6.35 -3.19
CA VAL A 96 -12.64 -7.25 -2.05
C VAL A 96 -13.96 -8.00 -2.20
N MET A 97 -15.04 -7.33 -2.63
CA MET A 97 -16.31 -8.01 -2.87
C MET A 97 -16.22 -9.04 -4.00
N ASP A 98 -15.55 -8.69 -5.10
CA ASP A 98 -15.28 -9.61 -6.20
C ASP A 98 -14.38 -10.78 -5.76
N MET A 99 -13.44 -10.53 -4.84
CA MET A 99 -12.59 -11.58 -4.25
C MET A 99 -13.42 -12.56 -3.42
N ILE A 100 -14.30 -12.04 -2.56
CA ILE A 100 -15.21 -12.86 -1.76
C ILE A 100 -16.17 -13.66 -2.65
N GLY A 101 -16.61 -13.07 -3.76
CA GLY A 101 -17.46 -13.72 -4.76
C GLY A 101 -16.74 -14.71 -5.69
N GLY A 102 -15.41 -14.84 -5.60
CA GLY A 102 -14.62 -15.75 -6.44
C GLY A 102 -14.37 -15.26 -7.87
N HIS A 103 -14.51 -13.96 -8.14
CA HIS A 103 -14.21 -13.36 -9.45
C HIS A 103 -12.73 -12.98 -9.60
N VAL A 104 -12.07 -12.67 -8.49
CA VAL A 104 -10.61 -12.50 -8.41
C VAL A 104 -10.08 -13.30 -7.23
N ASP A 105 -8.83 -13.73 -7.30
CA ASP A 105 -8.26 -14.66 -6.32
C ASP A 105 -7.33 -13.97 -5.34
N VAL A 106 -6.45 -13.11 -5.85
CA VAL A 106 -5.32 -12.54 -5.09
C VAL A 106 -5.10 -11.09 -5.46
N GLY A 107 -4.66 -10.28 -4.51
CA GLY A 107 -4.05 -9.00 -4.84
C GLY A 107 -3.63 -8.21 -3.62
N PRO A 108 -3.01 -7.05 -3.85
CA PRO A 108 -2.55 -6.21 -2.78
C PRO A 108 -3.73 -5.41 -2.22
N ALA A 109 -3.86 -5.38 -0.89
CA ALA A 109 -4.87 -4.60 -0.19
C ALA A 109 -4.30 -4.01 1.09
N SER A 110 -4.70 -2.78 1.44
CA SER A 110 -4.32 -2.21 2.73
C SER A 110 -5.21 -2.75 3.85
N ILE A 111 -4.68 -2.87 5.07
CA ILE A 111 -5.44 -3.45 6.18
C ILE A 111 -6.79 -2.75 6.40
N GLY A 112 -6.82 -1.41 6.37
CA GLY A 112 -8.02 -0.62 6.63
C GLY A 112 -9.15 -0.89 5.62
N GLU A 113 -8.81 -1.30 4.40
CA GLU A 113 -9.79 -1.65 3.37
C GLU A 113 -10.41 -3.03 3.59
N ILE A 114 -9.68 -3.94 4.25
CA ILE A 114 -10.09 -5.34 4.42
C ILE A 114 -10.61 -5.66 5.82
N VAL A 115 -10.30 -4.86 6.85
CA VAL A 115 -10.78 -5.10 8.23
C VAL A 115 -12.28 -5.45 8.29
N PRO A 116 -13.20 -4.74 7.62
CA PRO A 116 -14.63 -5.05 7.67
C PRO A 116 -15.00 -6.42 7.09
N TYR A 117 -14.09 -7.03 6.33
CA TYR A 117 -14.30 -8.27 5.59
C TYR A 117 -13.48 -9.45 6.13
N MET A 118 -12.58 -9.22 7.09
CA MET A 118 -11.73 -10.26 7.67
C MET A 118 -12.50 -11.21 8.59
N GLU A 119 -13.68 -10.82 9.08
CA GLU A 119 -14.54 -11.71 9.85
C GLU A 119 -15.06 -12.87 8.99
N GLY A 120 -15.07 -14.07 9.58
CA GLY A 120 -15.58 -15.28 8.96
C GLY A 120 -14.63 -15.97 7.98
N ASP A 121 -13.31 -15.71 8.06
CA ASP A 121 -12.28 -16.33 7.19
C ASP A 121 -12.62 -16.19 5.69
N ARG A 122 -13.16 -15.04 5.27
CA ARG A 122 -13.48 -14.75 3.86
C ARG A 122 -12.25 -14.32 3.05
N ILE A 123 -11.26 -13.75 3.73
CA ILE A 123 -10.01 -13.25 3.17
C ILE A 123 -8.87 -13.77 4.03
N ARG A 124 -7.79 -14.21 3.38
CA ARG A 124 -6.55 -14.65 4.01
C ARG A 124 -5.44 -13.65 3.74
N LEU A 125 -4.72 -13.28 4.80
CA LEU A 125 -3.48 -12.50 4.69
C LEU A 125 -2.33 -13.46 4.35
N LEU A 126 -1.65 -13.24 3.22
CA LEU A 126 -0.59 -14.13 2.76
C LEU A 126 0.80 -13.56 3.09
N VAL A 127 1.02 -12.28 2.82
CA VAL A 127 2.32 -11.61 3.01
C VAL A 127 2.08 -10.17 3.43
N PHE A 128 2.85 -9.68 4.39
CA PHE A 128 2.96 -8.25 4.70
C PHE A 128 4.12 -7.62 3.92
N PHE A 129 3.87 -6.62 3.09
CA PHE A 129 4.92 -5.96 2.30
C PHE A 129 5.75 -4.98 3.13
N ALA A 130 6.65 -5.53 3.95
CA ALA A 130 7.51 -4.78 4.85
C ALA A 130 8.81 -5.54 5.16
N LYS A 131 9.70 -4.87 5.91
CA LYS A 131 10.98 -5.42 6.38
C LYS A 131 10.83 -6.44 7.51
N LYS A 132 9.75 -6.34 8.28
CA LYS A 132 9.48 -7.15 9.47
C LYS A 132 8.00 -7.49 9.52
N ARG A 133 7.65 -8.57 10.23
CA ARG A 133 6.26 -8.94 10.46
C ARG A 133 5.51 -7.82 11.14
N TRP A 134 4.20 -7.82 10.97
CA TRP A 134 3.34 -6.88 11.67
C TRP A 134 2.89 -7.47 12.99
N ASP A 135 3.04 -6.72 14.08
CA ASP A 135 2.77 -7.21 15.44
C ASP A 135 1.32 -7.66 15.64
N GLU A 136 0.35 -7.06 14.92
CA GLU A 136 -1.05 -7.47 14.96
C GLU A 136 -1.33 -8.82 14.27
N PHE A 137 -0.47 -9.23 13.34
CA PHE A 137 -0.60 -10.47 12.58
C PHE A 137 0.77 -11.19 12.49
N PRO A 138 1.33 -11.65 13.62
CA PRO A 138 2.70 -12.16 13.69
C PRO A 138 2.89 -13.49 12.94
N ASN A 139 1.80 -14.16 12.57
CA ASN A 139 1.83 -15.38 11.78
C ASN A 139 1.95 -15.11 10.27
N VAL A 140 1.71 -13.87 9.82
CA VAL A 140 1.87 -13.48 8.42
C VAL A 140 3.33 -13.08 8.21
N PRO A 141 4.06 -13.73 7.28
CA PRO A 141 5.45 -13.39 7.01
C PRO A 141 5.54 -12.00 6.39
N SER A 142 6.66 -11.33 6.66
CA SER A 142 7.05 -10.15 5.91
C SER A 142 7.58 -10.51 4.53
N SER A 143 7.54 -9.57 3.59
CA SER A 143 8.07 -9.79 2.25
C SER A 143 9.58 -10.04 2.28
N GLU A 144 10.32 -9.39 3.19
CA GLU A 144 11.77 -9.61 3.30
C GLU A 144 12.14 -10.99 3.85
N GLU A 145 11.32 -11.59 4.72
CA GLU A 145 11.50 -13.01 5.10
C GLU A 145 11.33 -13.97 3.91
N LEU A 146 10.61 -13.55 2.87
CA LEU A 146 10.44 -14.30 1.63
C LEU A 146 11.44 -13.88 0.54
N GLY A 147 12.43 -13.05 0.87
CA GLY A 147 13.43 -12.58 -0.09
C GLY A 147 12.94 -11.46 -1.04
N VAL A 148 11.79 -10.88 -0.75
CA VAL A 148 11.20 -9.78 -1.53
C VAL A 148 11.45 -8.46 -0.80
N LYS A 149 12.37 -7.65 -1.35
CA LYS A 149 12.73 -6.34 -0.80
C LYS A 149 11.49 -5.46 -0.65
N ALA A 150 11.30 -4.89 0.55
CA ALA A 150 10.17 -4.02 0.82
C ALA A 150 10.30 -2.70 0.02
N LEU A 151 9.18 -2.26 -0.57
CA LEU A 151 9.08 -0.94 -1.17
C LEU A 151 8.86 0.13 -0.08
N PRO A 152 9.07 1.42 -0.39
CA PRO A 152 8.71 2.49 0.53
C PRO A 152 7.25 2.40 0.96
N LYS A 153 6.99 2.73 2.24
CA LYS A 153 5.64 2.64 2.83
C LYS A 153 4.66 3.51 2.05
N ILE A 154 3.41 3.06 1.99
CA ILE A 154 2.32 3.90 1.54
C ILE A 154 1.88 4.76 2.72
N TRP A 155 2.07 6.07 2.63
CA TRP A 155 1.70 7.03 3.66
C TRP A 155 0.42 7.79 3.29
N ASN A 156 -0.29 8.30 4.30
CA ASN A 156 -1.27 9.37 4.15
C ASN A 156 -0.70 10.66 4.75
N GLY A 157 -0.70 11.70 3.93
CA GLY A 157 -0.20 13.01 4.29
C GLY A 157 -1.09 14.12 3.76
N ILE A 158 -0.92 15.30 4.34
CA ILE A 158 -1.64 16.51 3.98
C ILE A 158 -0.66 17.47 3.32
N PHE A 159 -1.14 18.12 2.25
CA PHE A 159 -0.38 19.05 1.42
C PHE A 159 -1.13 20.36 1.27
N ALA A 160 -0.40 21.43 1.01
CA ALA A 160 -0.93 22.71 0.57
C ALA A 160 -0.31 23.11 -0.78
N PRO A 161 -0.91 24.05 -1.53
CA PRO A 161 -0.26 24.65 -2.69
C PRO A 161 1.12 25.25 -2.34
N LYS A 162 2.06 25.21 -3.29
CA LYS A 162 3.44 25.69 -3.09
C LYS A 162 3.55 27.09 -2.46
N GLU A 163 2.65 27.99 -2.86
CA GLU A 163 2.69 29.41 -2.49
C GLU A 163 2.01 29.70 -1.15
N THR A 164 1.60 28.68 -0.41
CA THR A 164 0.94 28.86 0.89
C THR A 164 1.89 29.54 1.87
N PRO A 165 1.49 30.65 2.52
CA PRO A 165 2.35 31.38 3.45
C PRO A 165 2.82 30.52 4.63
N LYS A 166 4.03 30.78 5.13
CA LYS A 166 4.68 29.95 6.17
C LYS A 166 3.87 29.92 7.47
N GLU A 167 3.27 31.04 7.84
CA GLU A 167 2.41 31.17 9.01
C GLU A 167 1.16 30.30 8.90
N ILE A 168 0.59 30.17 7.70
CA ILE A 168 -0.55 29.30 7.43
C ILE A 168 -0.13 27.84 7.47
N LEU A 169 1.03 27.49 6.90
CA LEU A 169 1.58 26.13 6.99
C LEU A 169 1.79 25.71 8.45
N GLY A 170 2.37 26.59 9.28
CA GLY A 170 2.56 26.34 10.71
C GLY A 170 1.25 26.25 11.49
N LEU A 171 0.23 27.03 11.13
CA LEU A 171 -1.11 26.91 11.71
C LEU A 171 -1.73 25.54 11.38
N LEU A 172 -1.72 25.16 10.10
CA LEU A 172 -2.30 23.88 9.64
C LEU A 172 -1.60 22.70 10.30
N GLU A 173 -0.27 22.69 10.37
CA GLU A 173 0.48 21.61 11.02
C GLU A 173 0.08 21.43 12.48
N ARG A 174 -0.03 22.52 13.25
CA ARG A 174 -0.48 22.48 14.65
C ARG A 174 -1.91 21.95 14.78
N SER A 175 -2.84 22.47 13.98
CA SER A 175 -4.24 22.04 14.02
C SER A 175 -4.43 20.58 13.62
N ILE A 176 -3.69 20.10 12.61
CA ILE A 176 -3.73 18.69 12.20
C ILE A 176 -3.13 17.82 13.30
N ARG A 177 -2.01 18.23 13.91
CA ARG A 177 -1.42 17.51 15.04
C ARG A 177 -2.44 17.32 16.16
N GLU A 178 -3.11 18.38 16.58
CA GLU A 178 -4.18 18.31 17.58
C GLU A 178 -5.29 17.35 17.18
N ALA A 179 -5.74 17.39 15.92
CA ALA A 179 -6.75 16.48 15.40
C ALA A 179 -6.30 15.02 15.43
N VAL A 180 -5.07 14.73 14.99
CA VAL A 180 -4.48 13.37 14.96
C VAL A 180 -4.38 12.77 16.37
N PHE A 181 -4.09 13.59 17.38
CA PHE A 181 -4.02 13.14 18.77
C PHE A 181 -5.36 13.22 19.51
N SER A 182 -6.44 13.64 18.86
CA SER A 182 -7.78 13.62 19.44
C SER A 182 -8.29 12.18 19.62
N LYS A 183 -9.10 11.97 20.65
CA LYS A 183 -9.69 10.66 20.96
C LYS A 183 -10.48 10.10 19.77
N GLY A 184 -11.32 10.91 19.13
CA GLY A 184 -12.15 10.47 18.00
C GLY A 184 -11.33 9.99 16.81
N PHE A 185 -10.22 10.69 16.48
CA PHE A 185 -9.33 10.26 15.41
C PHE A 185 -8.61 8.95 15.76
N GLN A 186 -8.05 8.85 16.97
CA GLN A 186 -7.38 7.63 17.41
C GLN A 186 -8.32 6.41 17.42
N GLU A 187 -9.57 6.60 17.87
CA GLU A 187 -10.58 5.54 17.84
C GLU A 187 -10.96 5.12 16.41
N ALA A 188 -11.10 6.08 15.49
CA ALA A 188 -11.37 5.78 14.09
C ALA A 188 -10.23 4.99 13.43
N MET A 189 -8.98 5.43 13.64
CA MET A 189 -7.80 4.75 13.12
C MET A 189 -7.63 3.34 13.70
N LYS A 190 -7.89 3.18 15.01
CA LYS A 190 -7.90 1.87 15.66
C LYS A 190 -8.96 0.93 15.09
N LYS A 191 -10.17 1.42 14.81
CA LYS A 191 -11.23 0.60 14.16
C LYS A 191 -10.81 0.09 12.78
N LEU A 192 -10.05 0.89 12.03
CA LEU A 192 -9.48 0.51 10.73
C LEU A 192 -8.16 -0.26 10.85
N ARG A 193 -7.65 -0.49 12.07
CA ARG A 193 -6.30 -1.03 12.33
C ARG A 193 -5.21 -0.27 11.56
N GLN A 194 -5.42 1.02 11.35
CA GLN A 194 -4.51 1.86 10.60
C GLN A 194 -3.55 2.55 11.56
N PRO A 195 -2.24 2.30 11.47
CA PRO A 195 -1.28 2.89 12.39
C PRO A 195 -1.19 4.40 12.18
N ILE A 196 -1.25 5.14 13.29
CA ILE A 196 -0.94 6.56 13.31
C ILE A 196 0.59 6.71 13.32
N GLU A 197 1.12 7.48 12.38
CA GLU A 197 2.54 7.77 12.24
C GLU A 197 2.65 9.25 11.84
N PHE A 198 2.58 10.11 12.85
CA PHE A 198 2.66 11.55 12.64
C PHE A 198 4.10 11.97 12.39
N LEU A 199 4.35 12.62 11.26
CA LEU A 199 5.62 13.27 10.93
C LEU A 199 5.34 14.74 10.67
N SER A 200 6.16 15.60 11.28
CA SER A 200 6.14 17.04 11.03
C SER A 200 6.39 17.36 9.55
N ARG A 201 6.17 18.61 9.16
CA ARG A 201 6.47 19.10 7.81
C ARG A 201 7.90 18.75 7.37
N GLU A 202 8.87 18.99 8.25
CA GLU A 202 10.29 18.78 7.94
C GLU A 202 10.64 17.30 7.79
N GLU A 203 10.12 16.46 8.69
CA GLU A 203 10.31 15.01 8.64
C GLU A 203 9.63 14.40 7.41
N PHE A 204 8.40 14.83 7.11
CA PHE A 204 7.65 14.31 5.98
C PHE A 204 8.26 14.72 4.64
N LYS A 205 8.83 15.93 4.55
CA LYS A 205 9.59 16.36 3.38
C LYS A 205 10.78 15.43 3.10
N LYS A 206 11.51 14.99 4.13
CA LYS A 206 12.61 14.02 3.97
C LYS A 206 12.11 12.68 3.43
N VAL A 207 10.98 12.17 3.95
CA VAL A 207 10.34 10.94 3.44
C VAL A 207 10.00 11.07 1.95
N ILE A 208 9.42 12.20 1.54
CA ILE A 208 9.08 12.46 0.13
C ILE A 208 10.35 12.47 -0.74
N GLU A 209 11.42 13.15 -0.31
CA GLU A 209 12.68 13.21 -1.05
C GLU A 209 13.34 11.83 -1.19
N GLU A 210 13.27 10.99 -0.16
CA GLU A 210 13.75 9.61 -0.19
C GLU A 210 12.91 8.73 -1.13
N ASP A 211 11.58 8.84 -1.07
CA ASP A 211 10.66 8.15 -1.98
C ASP A 211 10.96 8.54 -3.43
N VAL A 212 11.10 9.84 -3.72
CA VAL A 212 11.40 10.35 -5.07
C VAL A 212 12.68 9.72 -5.61
N LYS A 213 13.77 9.74 -4.81
CA LYS A 213 15.05 9.11 -5.18
C LYS A 213 14.89 7.61 -5.42
N TYR A 214 14.12 6.92 -4.57
CA TYR A 214 13.87 5.49 -4.71
C TYR A 214 13.16 5.17 -6.03
N PHE A 215 12.02 5.83 -6.29
CA PHE A 215 11.19 5.53 -7.45
C PHE A 215 11.83 6.00 -8.77
N GLN A 216 12.65 7.05 -8.76
CA GLN A 216 13.46 7.44 -9.93
C GLN A 216 14.49 6.36 -10.29
N ARG A 217 15.20 5.80 -9.30
CA ARG A 217 16.12 4.67 -9.53
C ARG A 217 15.39 3.45 -10.08
N MET A 218 14.28 3.07 -9.44
CA MET A 218 13.45 1.95 -9.90
C MET A 218 12.98 2.13 -11.35
N LYS A 219 12.57 3.35 -11.74
CA LYS A 219 12.19 3.65 -13.13
C LYS A 219 13.38 3.52 -14.10
N ALA A 220 14.58 3.90 -13.67
CA ALA A 220 15.79 3.81 -14.50
C ALA A 220 16.23 2.36 -14.71
N GLU A 221 16.12 1.51 -13.70
CA GLU A 221 16.46 0.08 -13.74
C GLU A 221 15.46 -0.77 -14.54
N ALA A 222 14.24 -0.28 -14.72
CA ALA A 222 13.19 -0.96 -15.48
C ALA A 222 13.27 -0.74 -17.01
N LYS A 223 14.25 0.04 -17.49
CA LYS A 223 14.54 0.26 -18.91
C LYS A 223 15.64 -0.67 -19.40
#